data_AF-A0A539DIR0-F1
#
_entry.id   AF-A0A539DIR0-F1
#
_cell.length_a   1.000
_cell.length_b   1.000
_cell.length_c   1.000
_cell.angle_alpha   90.00
_cell.angle_beta   90.00
_cell.angle_gamma   90.00
#
_symmetry.space_group_name_H-M   'P 1'
#
loop_
_entity.id
_entity.type
_entity.pdbx_description
1 polymer ?
#
loop_
_entity_poly.entity_id
_entity_poly.type
_entity_poly.pdbx_seq_one_letter_code
_entity_poly.pdbx_strand_id
1 'polypeptide(L)'
;MELDDHRFIAHRRVSVAEHFALEHDALMGLPGEPFDATVIGSHRVDTKARVCVRQCHYSVPARYVRRRLDVRVGAETIEALDGATVVTSHRRGRKGDEVLDLDHYLEV
;
A
#
# COMPACT_ATOMS: atom_id res chain seq x y z
N MET A 1 5.95 -5.90 -22.86
CA MET A 1 7.34 -6.36 -23.00
C MET A 1 8.18 -5.39 -22.23
N GLU A 2 8.65 -5.82 -21.07
CA GLU A 2 9.40 -4.97 -20.15
C GLU A 2 10.80 -4.73 -20.70
N LEU A 3 11.41 -3.58 -20.40
CA LEU A 3 12.75 -3.23 -20.90
C LEU A 3 13.82 -4.27 -20.54
N ASP A 4 13.61 -5.04 -19.47
CA ASP A 4 14.55 -6.06 -19.01
C ASP A 4 14.53 -7.35 -19.85
N ASP A 5 13.44 -7.62 -20.57
CA ASP A 5 13.23 -8.88 -21.32
C ASP A 5 14.32 -9.10 -22.38
N HIS A 6 14.82 -8.02 -22.99
CA HIS A 6 15.85 -8.04 -24.02
C HIS A 6 17.28 -8.01 -23.48
N ARG A 7 17.46 -7.93 -22.15
CA ARG A 7 18.79 -7.87 -21.55
C ARG A 7 19.51 -9.20 -21.75
N PHE A 8 20.80 -9.14 -22.06
CA PHE A 8 21.69 -10.28 -22.06
C PHE A 8 22.49 -10.31 -20.75
N ILE A 9 22.56 -11.47 -20.10
CA ILE A 9 23.30 -11.63 -18.85
C ILE A 9 24.74 -12.02 -19.18
N ALA A 10 25.69 -11.13 -18.87
CA ALA A 10 27.12 -11.34 -19.08
C ALA A 10 27.44 -11.80 -20.52
N HIS A 11 28.02 -12.99 -20.69
CA HIS A 11 28.41 -13.56 -21.97
C HIS A 11 27.35 -14.54 -22.55
N ARG A 12 26.14 -14.59 -21.97
CA ARG A 12 25.06 -15.44 -22.48
C ARG A 12 24.59 -14.91 -23.84
N ARG A 13 24.28 -15.84 -24.75
CA ARG A 13 23.85 -15.56 -26.12
C ARG A 13 22.32 -15.52 -26.29
N VAL A 14 21.59 -15.72 -25.22
CA VAL A 14 20.13 -15.65 -25.14
C VAL A 14 19.74 -14.55 -24.17
N SER A 15 18.65 -13.85 -24.49
CA SER A 15 18.04 -12.82 -23.67
C SER A 15 17.38 -13.39 -22.41
N VAL A 16 17.04 -12.52 -21.45
CA VAL A 16 16.30 -12.89 -20.24
C VAL A 16 14.98 -13.59 -20.59
N ALA A 17 14.21 -13.05 -21.54
CA ALA A 17 12.94 -13.64 -21.94
C ALA A 17 13.10 -15.02 -22.60
N GLU A 18 14.12 -15.20 -23.45
CA GLU A 18 14.42 -16.51 -24.05
C GLU A 18 14.83 -17.54 -22.99
N HIS A 19 15.58 -17.12 -21.96
CA HIS A 19 15.92 -18.00 -20.85
C HIS A 19 14.69 -18.39 -20.03
N PHE A 20 13.82 -17.42 -19.74
CA PHE A 20 12.57 -17.67 -19.03
C PHE A 20 11.66 -18.63 -19.80
N ALA A 21 11.52 -18.45 -21.12
CA ALA A 21 10.71 -19.33 -21.96
C ALA A 21 11.18 -20.79 -21.96
N LEU A 22 12.48 -21.04 -21.83
CA LEU A 22 13.04 -22.39 -21.73
C LEU A 22 12.70 -23.09 -20.40
N GLU A 23 12.57 -22.33 -19.31
CA GLU A 23 12.32 -22.86 -17.97
C GLU A 23 10.84 -22.82 -17.58
N HIS A 24 10.03 -22.00 -18.26
CA HIS A 24 8.64 -21.71 -17.92
C HIS A 24 7.80 -22.96 -17.62
N ASP A 25 7.85 -23.97 -18.48
CA ASP A 25 7.03 -25.18 -18.34
C ASP A 25 7.45 -26.08 -17.16
N ALA A 26 8.65 -25.85 -16.61
CA ALA A 26 9.14 -26.52 -15.41
C ALA A 26 8.87 -25.74 -14.12
N LEU A 27 8.40 -24.48 -14.20
CA LEU A 27 8.07 -23.65 -13.04
C LEU A 27 6.69 -24.00 -12.49
N MET A 28 6.53 -23.83 -11.17
CA MET A 28 5.20 -23.87 -10.56
C MET A 28 4.41 -22.63 -11.00
N GLY A 29 3.11 -22.82 -11.21
CA GLY A 29 2.19 -21.71 -11.42
C GLY A 29 2.17 -20.76 -10.21
N LEU A 30 1.89 -19.50 -10.46
CA LEU A 30 1.72 -18.52 -9.38
C LEU A 30 0.55 -18.94 -8.47
N PRO A 31 0.64 -18.67 -7.15
CA PRO A 31 -0.50 -18.85 -6.26
C PRO A 31 -1.72 -18.08 -6.78
N GLY A 32 -2.91 -18.68 -6.65
CA GLY A 32 -4.16 -18.03 -7.08
C GLY A 32 -4.53 -16.81 -6.23
N GLU A 33 -4.07 -16.78 -4.98
CA GLU A 33 -4.23 -15.63 -4.09
C GLU A 33 -3.00 -14.71 -4.20
N PRO A 34 -3.19 -13.42 -4.52
CA PRO A 34 -2.12 -12.43 -4.50
C PRO A 34 -1.47 -12.31 -3.12
N PHE A 35 -0.16 -12.05 -3.10
CA PHE A 35 0.53 -11.75 -1.86
C PHE A 35 0.18 -10.35 -1.36
N ASP A 36 -0.40 -10.25 -0.16
CA ASP A 36 -0.65 -8.97 0.50
C ASP A 36 0.68 -8.38 1.03
N ALA A 37 1.24 -7.46 0.26
CA ALA A 37 2.47 -6.75 0.60
C ALA A 37 2.25 -5.53 1.53
N THR A 38 1.11 -5.47 2.24
CA THR A 38 0.80 -4.37 3.15
C THR A 38 1.23 -4.67 4.59
N VAL A 39 1.38 -3.61 5.39
CA VAL A 39 1.64 -3.70 6.83
C VAL A 39 0.50 -3.03 7.59
N ILE A 40 -0.04 -3.71 8.59
CA ILE A 40 -1.11 -3.18 9.44
C ILE A 40 -0.52 -2.73 10.78
N GLY A 41 -0.93 -1.55 11.24
CA GLY A 41 -0.59 -1.05 12.58
C GLY A 41 -1.75 -0.30 13.21
N SER A 42 -1.88 -0.41 14.54
CA SER A 42 -2.92 0.29 15.29
C SER A 42 -2.48 1.71 15.65
N HIS A 43 -3.27 2.71 15.25
CA HIS A 43 -2.97 4.14 15.43
C HIS A 43 -4.09 4.86 16.18
N ARG A 44 -3.72 5.75 17.10
CA ARG A 44 -4.68 6.59 17.80
C ARG A 44 -5.04 7.79 16.93
N VAL A 45 -6.32 8.09 16.83
CA VAL A 45 -6.83 9.30 16.17
C VAL A 45 -6.67 10.49 17.13
N ASP A 46 -6.02 11.54 16.65
CA ASP A 46 -5.81 12.77 17.40
C ASP A 46 -7.11 13.60 17.55
N THR A 47 -7.04 14.71 18.28
CA THR A 47 -8.19 15.61 18.47
C THR A 47 -8.57 16.40 17.23
N LYS A 48 -7.72 16.37 16.18
CA LYS A 48 -7.97 16.99 14.88
C LYS A 48 -8.39 15.94 13.85
N ALA A 49 -8.94 14.81 14.29
CA ALA A 49 -9.43 13.73 13.43
C ALA A 49 -8.36 13.21 12.44
N ARG A 50 -7.12 13.00 12.90
CA ARG A 50 -6.03 12.47 12.07
C ARG A 50 -5.31 11.30 12.74
N VAL A 51 -4.78 10.39 11.93
CA VAL A 51 -3.82 9.36 12.35
C VAL A 51 -2.42 9.75 11.91
N CYS A 52 -1.43 9.55 12.78
CA CYS A 52 -0.01 9.75 12.44
C CYS A 52 0.62 8.40 12.11
N VAL A 53 0.99 8.19 10.84
CA VAL A 53 1.54 6.93 10.33
C VAL A 53 2.89 7.24 9.70
N ARG A 54 3.96 6.63 10.24
CA ARG A 54 5.35 6.87 9.78
C ARG A 54 5.69 8.37 9.63
N GLN A 55 5.27 9.20 10.59
CA GLN A 55 5.50 10.65 10.63
C GLN A 55 4.78 11.45 9.52
N CYS A 56 3.75 10.88 8.90
CA CYS A 56 2.81 11.57 8.02
C CYS A 56 1.41 11.56 8.65
N HIS A 57 0.66 12.64 8.52
CA HIS A 57 -0.70 12.72 9.07
C HIS A 57 -1.75 12.49 7.99
N TYR A 58 -2.74 11.66 8.30
CA TYR A 58 -3.86 11.35 7.42
C TYR A 58 -5.16 11.67 8.13
N SER A 59 -6.03 12.46 7.50
CA SER A 59 -7.37 12.72 8.03
C SER A 59 -8.23 11.46 8.04
N VAL A 60 -9.13 11.35 9.02
CA VAL A 60 -10.16 10.32 9.14
C VAL A 60 -11.47 10.99 9.57
N PRO A 61 -12.66 10.39 9.31
CA PRO A 61 -13.92 11.01 9.72
C PRO A 61 -13.96 11.39 11.21
N ALA A 62 -14.46 12.59 11.53
CA ALA A 62 -14.42 13.19 12.87
C ALA A 62 -15.03 12.31 13.97
N ARG A 63 -16.00 11.45 13.64
CA ARG A 63 -16.58 10.45 14.57
C ARG A 63 -15.56 9.49 15.21
N TYR A 64 -14.36 9.38 14.63
CA TYR A 64 -13.27 8.53 15.13
C TYR A 64 -12.29 9.25 16.07
N VAL A 65 -12.46 10.54 16.36
CA VAL A 65 -11.60 11.28 17.30
C VAL A 65 -11.44 10.54 18.62
N ARG A 66 -10.19 10.45 19.11
CA ARG A 66 -9.75 9.71 20.32
C ARG A 66 -9.95 8.18 20.26
N ARG A 67 -10.46 7.61 19.17
CA ARG A 67 -10.50 6.15 18.95
C ARG A 67 -9.15 5.63 18.44
N ARG A 68 -9.02 4.30 18.38
CA ARG A 68 -7.91 3.63 17.70
C ARG A 68 -8.45 2.99 16.42
N LEU A 69 -7.73 3.17 15.33
CA LEU A 69 -8.01 2.53 14.05
C LEU A 69 -6.79 1.73 13.62
N ASP A 70 -7.04 0.60 12.98
CA ASP A 70 -5.97 -0.10 12.28
C ASP A 70 -5.72 0.62 10.96
N VAL A 71 -4.45 0.74 10.58
CA VAL A 71 -4.07 1.37 9.32
C VAL A 71 -3.25 0.37 8.53
N ARG A 72 -3.76 0.01 7.36
CA ARG A 72 -3.04 -0.78 6.36
C ARG A 72 -2.21 0.15 5.50
N VAL A 73 -0.91 -0.15 5.38
CA VAL A 73 0.05 0.66 4.63
C VAL A 73 0.56 -0.15 3.45
N GLY A 74 0.22 0.30 2.23
CA GLY A 74 0.72 -0.25 0.99
C GLY A 74 1.86 0.55 0.37
N ALA A 75 2.19 0.22 -0.88
CA ALA A 75 3.18 0.93 -1.66
C ALA A 75 2.72 2.36 -1.97
N GLU A 76 1.49 2.51 -2.46
CA GLU A 76 0.95 3.78 -2.98
C GLU A 76 -0.13 4.41 -2.12
N THR A 77 -0.82 3.62 -1.30
CA THR A 77 -1.96 4.05 -0.49
C THR A 77 -1.82 3.64 0.96
N ILE A 78 -2.57 4.34 1.81
CA ILE A 78 -2.88 3.90 3.19
C ILE A 78 -4.39 3.80 3.32
N GLU A 79 -4.85 2.87 4.14
CA GLU A 79 -6.27 2.66 4.41
C GLU A 79 -6.46 2.61 5.92
N ALA A 80 -7.38 3.44 6.44
CA ALA A 80 -7.79 3.35 7.83
C ALA A 80 -8.98 2.39 7.95
N LEU A 81 -8.95 1.53 8.96
CA LEU A 81 -9.91 0.46 9.17
C LEU A 81 -10.59 0.55 10.52
N ASP A 82 -11.91 0.32 10.52
CA ASP A 82 -12.73 0.04 11.68
C ASP A 82 -13.15 -1.44 11.61
N GLY A 83 -12.36 -2.30 12.28
CA GLY A 83 -12.44 -3.76 12.08
C GLY A 83 -12.08 -4.14 10.65
N ALA A 84 -13.02 -4.76 9.93
CA ALA A 84 -12.84 -5.14 8.53
C ALA A 84 -13.23 -4.05 7.53
N THR A 85 -13.82 -2.94 7.99
CA THR A 85 -14.36 -1.89 7.11
C THR A 85 -13.30 -0.83 6.86
N VAL A 86 -12.99 -0.56 5.59
CA VAL A 86 -12.17 0.60 5.21
C VAL A 86 -13.02 1.87 5.37
N VAL A 87 -12.61 2.76 6.28
CA VAL A 87 -13.33 4.01 6.57
C VAL A 87 -12.83 5.19 5.76
N THR A 88 -11.56 5.14 5.32
CA THR A 88 -10.99 6.09 4.38
C THR A 88 -9.70 5.51 3.77
N SER A 89 -9.36 5.99 2.57
CA SER A 89 -8.15 5.64 1.85
C SER A 89 -7.49 6.90 1.32
N HIS A 90 -6.16 6.99 1.45
CA HIS A 90 -5.36 8.13 1.01
C HIS A 90 -4.18 7.66 0.18
N ARG A 91 -3.72 8.50 -0.74
CA ARG A 91 -2.38 8.32 -1.33
C ARG A 91 -1.34 8.44 -0.21
N ARG A 92 -0.36 7.54 -0.22
CA ARG A 92 0.71 7.51 0.77
C ARG A 92 1.59 8.75 0.63
N GLY A 93 1.62 9.54 1.69
CA GLY A 93 2.49 10.70 1.83
C GLY A 93 3.92 10.33 2.27
N ARG A 94 4.79 11.33 2.24
CA ARG A 94 6.15 11.28 2.74
C ARG A 94 6.20 11.78 4.19
N LYS A 95 7.34 11.54 4.84
CA LYS A 95 7.59 12.04 6.19
C LYS A 95 7.39 13.55 6.23
N GLY A 96 6.55 14.00 7.17
CA GLY A 96 6.20 15.41 7.36
C GLY A 96 4.96 15.88 6.59
N ASP A 97 4.46 15.09 5.64
CA ASP A 97 3.28 15.47 4.87
C ASP A 97 2.01 15.39 5.72
N GLU A 98 1.00 16.18 5.33
CA GLU A 98 -0.38 16.06 5.78
C GLU A 98 -1.27 15.77 4.57
N VAL A 99 -1.90 14.60 4.54
CA VAL A 99 -2.84 14.19 3.50
C VAL A 99 -4.25 14.25 4.08
N LEU A 100 -4.95 15.32 3.73
CA LEU A 100 -6.21 15.70 4.35
C LEU A 100 -7.33 15.70 3.31
N ASP A 101 -8.44 15.09 3.68
CA ASP A 101 -9.74 15.23 3.04
C ASP A 101 -10.60 16.12 3.94
N LEU A 102 -11.13 17.20 3.36
CA LEU A 102 -11.89 18.21 4.09
C LEU A 102 -13.26 17.69 4.52
N ASP A 103 -13.82 16.72 3.79
CA ASP A 103 -15.15 16.16 4.10
C ASP A 103 -15.13 15.38 5.42
N HIS A 104 -13.96 14.89 5.86
CA HIS A 104 -13.80 14.23 7.15
C HIS A 104 -14.08 15.13 8.36
N TYR A 105 -14.06 16.45 8.19
CA TYR A 105 -14.28 17.43 9.25
C TYR A 105 -15.71 17.92 9.32
N LEU A 106 -16.54 17.55 8.36
CA LEU A 106 -17.96 17.89 8.36
C LEU A 106 -18.69 17.01 9.39
N GLU A 107 -19.56 17.63 10.17
CA GLU A 107 -20.37 16.94 11.18
C GLU A 107 -21.39 16.03 10.47
N VAL A 108 -21.38 14.73 10.82
CA VAL A 108 -22.40 13.74 10.43
C VAL A 108 -22.95 13.09 11.69
#